data_AF-A0A174W053-F1
#
_entry.id   AF-A0A174W053-F1
#
_cell.length_a   1.000
_cell.length_b   1.000
_cell.length_c   1.000
_cell.angle_alpha   90.00
_cell.angle_beta   90.00
_cell.angle_gamma   90.00
#
_symmetry.space_group_name_H-M   'P 1'
#
loop_
_entity.id
_entity.type
_entity.pdbx_description
1 polymer ?
#
loop_
_entity_poly.entity_id
_entity_poly.type
_entity_poly.pdbx_seq_one_letter_code
_entity_poly.pdbx_strand_id
1 'polypeptide(L)'
;MAYGYRAIFKILSNYYRNYKLDTIRKIIGRWAPENENNTNAYIKAVSDYAGIPADDPININDREQMIRIVAGMSKVENGREADMSDVITGWSLL
;
A
#
# COMPACT_ATOMS: atom_id res chain seq x y z
N MET A 1 5.20 -12.03 10.22
CA MET A 1 6.38 -11.30 9.69
C MET A 1 6.21 -9.78 9.72
N ALA A 2 6.01 -9.18 10.90
CA ALA A 2 5.83 -7.73 11.08
C ALA A 2 6.92 -6.83 10.46
N TYR A 3 8.19 -7.26 10.47
CA TYR A 3 9.30 -6.47 9.89
C TYR A 3 9.20 -6.30 8.36
N GLY A 4 8.58 -7.25 7.66
CA GLY A 4 8.31 -7.11 6.22
C GLY A 4 7.33 -5.97 5.95
N TYR A 5 6.24 -5.93 6.72
CA TYR A 5 5.27 -4.84 6.63
C TYR A 5 5.87 -3.48 7.03
N ARG A 6 6.69 -3.44 8.08
CA ARG A 6 7.46 -2.23 8.43
C ARG A 6 8.28 -1.70 7.26
N ALA A 7 8.95 -2.58 6.51
CA ALA A 7 9.73 -2.18 5.35
C ALA A 7 8.85 -1.56 4.26
N ILE A 8 7.68 -2.15 3.98
CA ILE A 8 6.70 -1.61 3.03
C ILE A 8 6.28 -0.19 3.46
N PHE A 9 5.89 0.00 4.72
CA PHE A 9 5.51 1.33 5.21
C PHE A 9 6.63 2.37 5.06
N LYS A 10 7.90 2.01 5.34
CA LYS A 10 9.04 2.91 5.11
C LYS A 10 9.20 3.26 3.63
N ILE A 11 9.00 2.30 2.72
CA ILE A 11 9.06 2.55 1.27
C ILE A 11 7.96 3.53 0.86
N LEU A 12 6.72 3.32 1.30
CA LEU A 12 5.60 4.22 0.98
C LEU A 12 5.81 5.63 1.56
N SER A 13 6.36 5.72 2.77
CA SER A 13 6.80 6.99 3.34
C SER A 13 7.85 7.70 2.48
N ASN A 14 8.82 6.96 1.93
CA ASN A 14 9.83 7.54 1.04
C ASN A 14 9.23 7.97 -0.30
N TYR A 15 8.26 7.22 -0.83
CA TYR A 15 7.53 7.57 -2.05
C TYR A 15 6.84 8.92 -1.93
N TYR A 16 6.12 9.13 -0.83
CA TYR A 16 5.49 10.42 -0.54
C TYR A 16 6.53 11.53 -0.36
N ARG A 17 7.55 11.32 0.50
CA ARG A 17 8.52 12.37 0.85
C ARG A 17 9.31 12.87 -0.36
N ASN A 18 9.81 11.93 -1.17
CA ASN A 18 10.76 12.23 -2.25
C ASN A 18 10.09 12.51 -3.60
N TYR A 19 8.91 11.93 -3.85
CA TYR A 19 8.28 11.97 -5.18
C TYR A 19 6.83 12.47 -5.15
N LYS A 20 6.27 12.82 -3.99
CA LYS A 20 4.87 13.28 -3.82
C LYS A 20 3.86 12.29 -4.41
N LEU A 21 4.11 10.99 -4.20
CA LEU A 21 3.15 9.94 -4.50
C LEU A 21 2.14 9.85 -3.36
N ASP A 22 1.05 10.56 -3.53
CA ASP A 22 0.02 10.84 -2.53
C ASP A 22 -1.34 10.24 -2.89
N THR A 23 -1.40 9.32 -3.86
CA THR A 23 -2.60 8.56 -4.21
C THR A 23 -2.26 7.09 -4.40
N ILE A 24 -3.26 6.20 -4.30
CA ILE A 24 -3.06 4.75 -4.55
C ILE A 24 -2.56 4.53 -5.98
N ARG A 25 -3.12 5.22 -6.98
CA ARG A 25 -2.66 5.14 -8.38
C ARG A 25 -1.17 5.43 -8.51
N LYS A 26 -0.70 6.53 -7.89
CA LYS A 26 0.71 6.93 -7.94
C LYS A 26 1.63 5.94 -7.23
N ILE A 27 1.22 5.45 -6.06
CA ILE A 27 1.98 4.47 -5.28
C ILE A 27 2.14 3.17 -6.05
N ILE A 28 1.02 2.59 -6.51
CA ILE A 28 1.03 1.29 -7.20
C ILE A 28 1.67 1.42 -8.58
N GLY A 29 1.47 2.53 -9.29
CA GLY A 29 2.13 2.77 -10.57
C GLY A 29 3.66 2.79 -10.47
N ARG A 30 4.21 3.21 -9.33
CA ARG A 30 5.66 3.08 -9.04
C ARG A 30 6.04 1.68 -8.56
N TRP A 31 5.20 1.07 -7.73
CA TRP A 31 5.47 -0.24 -7.12
C TRP A 31 5.49 -1.38 -8.16
N ALA A 32 4.51 -1.38 -9.07
CA ALA A 32 4.30 -2.42 -10.07
C ALA A 32 3.96 -1.76 -11.42
N PRO A 33 4.95 -1.26 -12.17
CA PRO A 33 4.73 -0.60 -13.46
C PRO A 33 4.20 -1.56 -14.55
N GLU A 34 3.53 -1.00 -15.56
CA GLU A 34 2.74 -1.72 -16.57
C GLU A 34 3.55 -2.64 -17.49
N ASN A 35 4.87 -2.49 -17.54
CA ASN A 35 5.73 -3.32 -18.39
C ASN A 35 5.68 -4.81 -18.03
N GLU A 36 5.36 -5.13 -16.77
CA GLU A 36 5.39 -6.51 -16.23
C GLU A 36 4.08 -6.90 -15.52
N ASN A 37 3.17 -5.95 -15.27
CA ASN A 37 2.00 -6.17 -14.41
C ASN A 37 0.73 -5.59 -15.04
N ASN A 38 -0.42 -6.15 -14.67
CA ASN A 38 -1.70 -5.47 -14.86
C ASN A 38 -1.89 -4.41 -13.76
N THR A 39 -1.14 -3.30 -13.87
CA THR A 39 -1.12 -2.22 -12.88
C THR A 39 -2.51 -1.64 -12.60
N ASN A 40 -3.35 -1.53 -13.63
CA ASN A 40 -4.72 -1.04 -13.45
C ASN A 40 -5.58 -1.99 -12.60
N ALA A 41 -5.44 -3.31 -12.78
CA ALA A 41 -6.10 -4.29 -11.92
C ALA A 41 -5.57 -4.23 -10.48
N TYR A 42 -4.27 -4.04 -10.29
CA TYR A 42 -3.65 -3.85 -8.97
C TYR A 42 -4.24 -2.61 -8.29
N ILE A 43 -4.21 -1.44 -8.95
CA ILE A 43 -4.74 -0.19 -8.43
C ILE A 43 -6.20 -0.38 -7.98
N LYS A 44 -7.02 -1.00 -8.83
CA LYS A 44 -8.43 -1.26 -8.52
C LYS A 44 -8.57 -2.15 -7.29
N ALA A 45 -7.83 -3.27 -7.23
CA ALA A 45 -7.90 -4.20 -6.11
C ALA A 45 -7.53 -3.54 -4.77
N VAL A 46 -6.47 -2.73 -4.74
CA VAL A 46 -6.04 -2.02 -3.53
C VAL A 46 -7.02 -0.92 -3.15
N SER A 47 -7.52 -0.16 -4.12
CA SER A 47 -8.52 0.90 -3.91
C SER A 47 -9.81 0.33 -3.31
N ASP A 48 -10.34 -0.74 -3.90
CA ASP A 48 -11.54 -1.43 -3.42
C ASP A 48 -11.33 -2.00 -2.01
N TYR A 49 -10.18 -2.64 -1.77
CA TYR A 49 -9.86 -3.22 -0.45
C TYR A 49 -9.72 -2.14 0.63
N ALA A 50 -9.06 -1.03 0.30
CA ALA A 50 -8.84 0.06 1.24
C ALA A 50 -10.11 0.91 1.47
N GLY A 51 -11.06 0.87 0.55
CA GLY A 51 -12.22 1.75 0.55
C GLY A 51 -11.85 3.21 0.28
N ILE A 52 -10.78 3.45 -0.47
CA ILE A 52 -10.26 4.78 -0.82
C ILE A 52 -10.18 4.84 -2.35
N PRO A 53 -10.82 5.82 -3.01
CA PRO A 53 -10.72 5.98 -4.46
C PRO A 53 -9.26 6.12 -4.92
N ALA A 54 -8.92 5.52 -6.06
CA ALA A 54 -7.54 5.39 -6.52
C ALA A 54 -6.79 6.73 -6.70
N ASP A 55 -7.54 7.79 -6.99
CA ASP A 55 -7.05 9.13 -7.31
C ASP A 55 -7.27 10.13 -6.16
N ASP A 56 -7.89 9.71 -5.05
CA ASP A 56 -8.06 10.54 -3.87
C ASP A 56 -6.73 10.69 -3.11
N PRO A 57 -6.47 11.87 -2.53
CA PRO A 57 -5.28 12.09 -1.72
C PRO A 57 -5.31 11.23 -0.46
N ILE A 58 -4.21 10.54 -0.18
CA ILE A 58 -4.01 9.75 1.03
C ILE A 58 -3.10 10.46 2.02
N ASN A 59 -3.30 10.21 3.31
CA ASN A 59 -2.38 10.67 4.35
C ASN A 59 -1.43 9.54 4.76
N ILE A 60 -0.15 9.67 4.41
CA ILE A 60 0.88 8.66 4.71
C ILE A 60 1.12 8.47 6.23
N ASN A 61 0.69 9.41 7.07
CA ASN A 61 0.80 9.33 8.52
C ASN A 61 -0.51 8.84 9.18
N ASP A 62 -1.57 8.62 8.40
CA ASP A 62 -2.83 8.04 8.89
C ASP A 62 -2.69 6.52 8.93
N ARG A 63 -2.66 5.99 10.16
CA ARG A 63 -2.54 4.56 10.43
C ARG A 63 -3.62 3.75 9.72
N GLU A 64 -4.89 4.16 9.79
CA GLU A 64 -6.01 3.36 9.29
C GLU A 64 -6.02 3.29 7.76
N GLN A 65 -5.63 4.37 7.09
CA GLN A 65 -5.44 4.34 5.64
C GLN A 65 -4.28 3.43 5.27
N MET A 66 -3.15 3.58 5.94
CA MET A 66 -1.92 2.88 5.58
C MET A 66 -2.01 1.38 5.81
N ILE A 67 -2.54 0.91 6.95
CA ILE A 67 -2.67 -0.52 7.20
C ILE A 67 -3.59 -1.19 6.18
N ARG A 68 -4.67 -0.51 5.75
CA ARG A 68 -5.59 -1.03 4.74
C ARG A 68 -4.97 -1.07 3.35
N ILE A 69 -4.23 -0.03 2.96
CA ILE A 69 -3.50 0.01 1.69
C ILE A 69 -2.46 -1.11 1.63
N VAL A 70 -1.63 -1.25 2.67
CA VAL A 70 -0.57 -2.28 2.71
C VAL A 70 -1.14 -3.70 2.80
N ALA A 71 -2.24 -3.89 3.52
CA ALA A 71 -2.95 -5.17 3.53
C ALA A 71 -3.51 -5.52 2.13
N GLY A 72 -4.11 -4.54 1.44
CA GLY A 72 -4.58 -4.69 0.06
C GLY A 72 -3.45 -5.05 -0.90
N MET A 73 -2.29 -4.39 -0.79
CA MET A 73 -1.10 -4.73 -1.57
C MET A 73 -0.65 -6.16 -1.29
N SER A 74 -0.49 -6.53 -0.02
CA SER A 74 -0.10 -7.88 0.38
C SER A 74 -1.04 -8.96 -0.15
N LYS A 75 -2.34 -8.69 -0.19
CA LYS A 75 -3.34 -9.60 -0.76
C LYS A 75 -3.13 -9.81 -2.26
N VAL A 76 -2.85 -8.75 -3.02
CA VAL A 76 -2.56 -8.86 -4.45
C VAL A 76 -1.28 -9.66 -4.69
N GLU A 77 -0.21 -9.40 -3.92
CA GLU A 77 1.09 -10.08 -4.07
C GLU A 77 1.04 -11.57 -3.70
N ASN A 78 0.27 -11.93 -2.67
CA ASN A 78 0.27 -13.28 -2.11
C ASN A 78 -0.97 -14.11 -2.45
N GLY A 79 -1.98 -13.52 -3.09
CA GLY A 79 -3.26 -14.17 -3.42
C GLY A 79 -4.12 -14.58 -2.21
N ARG A 80 -3.79 -14.12 -0.99
CA ARG A 80 -4.49 -14.45 0.27
C ARG A 80 -4.56 -13.24 1.18
N GLU A 81 -5.52 -13.25 2.12
CA GLU A 81 -5.65 -12.17 3.11
C GLU A 81 -4.37 -11.94 3.90
N ALA A 82 -4.04 -10.66 4.12
CA ALA A 82 -2.94 -10.28 4.97
C ALA A 82 -3.27 -10.61 6.43
N ASP A 83 -2.28 -11.08 7.19
CA ASP A 83 -2.40 -11.15 8.64
C ASP A 83 -2.39 -9.72 9.21
N MET A 84 -3.57 -9.23 9.59
CA MET A 84 -3.73 -7.87 10.09
C MET A 84 -2.96 -7.61 11.38
N SER A 85 -2.71 -8.63 12.21
CA SER A 85 -1.88 -8.49 13.42
C SER A 85 -0.45 -8.13 13.04
N ASP A 86 0.12 -8.82 12.04
CA ASP A 86 1.43 -8.52 11.51
C ASP A 86 1.51 -7.15 10.82
N VAL A 87 0.48 -6.76 10.07
CA VAL A 87 0.40 -5.44 9.40
C VAL A 87 0.40 -4.32 10.45
N ILE A 88 -0.46 -4.45 11.46
CA ILE A 88 -0.56 -3.49 12.57
C ILE A 88 0.74 -3.42 13.37
N THR A 89 1.35 -4.57 13.65
CA THR A 89 2.64 -4.63 14.34
C THR A 89 3.71 -3.94 13.50
N GLY A 90 3.74 -4.18 12.19
CA GLY A 90 4.67 -3.52 11.26
C GLY A 90 4.54 -2.00 11.26
N TRP A 91 3.32 -1.47 11.34
CA TRP A 91 3.07 -0.03 11.48
C TRP A 91 3.59 0.51 12.82
N SER A 92 3.35 -0.23 13.91
CA SER A 92 3.76 0.18 15.27
C SER A 92 5.28 0.21 15.47
N LEU A 93 6.05 -0.37 14.55
CA LEU A 93 7.52 -0.39 14.54
C LEU A 93 8.14 0.72 13.64
N LEU A 94 7.34 1.66 13.13
CA LEU A 94 7.81 2.79 12.31
C LEU A 94 8.57 3.84 13.11
#